data_AF-A0A5D3AMY5-F1
#
_entry.id   AF-A0A5D3AMY5-F1
#
_cell.length_a   1.000
_cell.length_b   1.000
_cell.length_c   1.000
_cell.angle_alpha   90.00
_cell.angle_beta   90.00
_cell.angle_gamma   90.00
#
_symmetry.space_group_name_H-M   'P 1'
#
loop_
_entity.id
_entity.type
_entity.pdbx_description
1 polymer ?
#
loop_
_entity_poly.entity_id
_entity_poly.type
_entity_poly.pdbx_seq_one_letter_code
_entity_poly.pdbx_strand_id
1 'polypeptide(L)'
;MAKTYKTSWPGPPRGPSPPFTSFKRIPISPRKKVFLLLITAGLLLYLFPIHLPRPSSPNSPSSQAQAQAASRLLSPTMVGSLDLKHRVVMAPMTRNRASEEGIISEYGATYYEQRATDGGLQIAEGTIIAPEAGGLANVPGIWNAQQVDAWKQVTEKVHAKGGSIVCQLWALGRVANPALAPKVYAPSDIPSSNGSQDLTVMSETDIDRFVEHYRKAAVNAVEAGFDGVEVHMSAHPFFPTPHCISKAHPSPSLLPPPVLWQIQNTSNHRTPPSPYTPHAHLLPLRILQTISSTLPSINLGFRISPWSAFQDMLEPEPVGTFGGLVGRVLGEIPGLAYVHVVRPEKRGGGEDGLGLEAIREIVREKGKGTAFIVAGGYGPESAQHHTKDTSDLVAFGRSFICPPSFVVESEADGSETKKANPDLVRRIDNDYPLAAYDPDTFYSQGLEGYIDYPDYGGRV
;
A
#
# COMPACT_ATOMS: atom_id res chain seq x y z
N MET A 1 29.64 -49.13 21.41
CA MET A 1 28.72 -49.99 20.62
C MET A 1 27.72 -49.09 19.92
N ALA A 2 27.97 -48.77 18.64
CA ALA A 2 27.09 -47.93 17.82
C ALA A 2 26.08 -48.81 17.08
N LYS A 3 24.77 -48.48 17.18
CA LYS A 3 23.72 -49.09 16.36
C LYS A 3 23.23 -48.06 15.35
N THR A 4 23.59 -48.29 14.10
CA THR A 4 23.12 -47.61 12.90
C THR A 4 21.74 -48.14 12.52
N TYR A 5 20.74 -47.26 12.41
CA TYR A 5 19.47 -47.57 11.76
C TYR A 5 19.54 -47.10 10.30
N LYS A 6 19.63 -48.08 9.37
CA LYS A 6 19.41 -47.88 7.93
C LYS A 6 17.91 -48.02 7.66
N THR A 7 17.25 -46.96 7.20
CA THR A 7 15.92 -47.03 6.60
C THR A 7 16.04 -46.86 5.10
N SER A 8 15.86 -47.97 4.36
CA SER A 8 15.78 -48.02 2.90
C SER A 8 14.34 -47.79 2.45
N TRP A 9 14.08 -46.75 1.67
CA TRP A 9 12.83 -46.58 0.91
C TRP A 9 13.05 -47.01 -0.55
N PRO A 10 12.10 -47.74 -1.17
CA PRO A 10 12.22 -48.18 -2.56
C PRO A 10 11.89 -47.02 -3.52
N GLY A 11 12.80 -46.74 -4.44
CA GLY A 11 12.57 -45.80 -5.55
C GLY A 11 11.59 -46.36 -6.60
N PRO A 12 10.93 -45.50 -7.38
CA PRO A 12 9.94 -45.91 -8.37
C PRO A 12 10.59 -46.59 -9.59
N PRO A 13 9.85 -47.45 -10.32
CA PRO A 13 10.38 -48.23 -11.44
C PRO A 13 10.71 -47.33 -12.64
N ARG A 14 11.88 -47.57 -13.25
CA ARG A 14 12.29 -46.93 -14.52
C ARG A 14 11.65 -47.67 -15.69
N GLY A 15 10.72 -47.03 -16.37
CA GLY A 15 10.23 -47.45 -17.70
C GLY A 15 11.16 -46.99 -18.82
N PRO A 16 11.13 -47.65 -20.00
CA PRO A 16 12.09 -47.40 -21.09
C PRO A 16 11.83 -46.08 -21.81
N SER A 17 12.92 -45.37 -22.11
CA SER A 17 12.94 -44.12 -22.88
C SER A 17 12.57 -44.36 -24.36
N PRO A 18 11.69 -43.56 -24.97
CA PRO A 18 11.46 -43.60 -26.41
C PRO A 18 12.59 -42.87 -27.19
N PRO A 19 12.82 -43.23 -28.46
CA PRO A 19 14.00 -42.79 -29.22
C PRO A 19 13.89 -41.34 -29.70
N PHE A 20 15.04 -40.65 -29.72
CA PHE A 20 15.26 -39.36 -30.37
C PHE A 20 15.01 -39.47 -31.88
N THR A 21 14.03 -38.75 -32.39
CA THR A 21 13.86 -38.48 -33.83
C THR A 21 14.12 -37.02 -34.13
N SER A 22 15.03 -36.77 -35.07
CA SER A 22 15.44 -35.46 -35.56
C SER A 22 14.29 -34.75 -36.27
N PHE A 23 14.00 -33.50 -35.88
CA PHE A 23 13.16 -32.63 -36.68
C PHE A 23 13.98 -32.03 -37.84
N LYS A 24 13.77 -32.61 -39.02
CA LYS A 24 14.14 -32.02 -40.31
C LYS A 24 13.36 -30.72 -40.54
N ARG A 25 14.10 -29.70 -40.98
CA ARG A 25 13.59 -28.44 -41.53
C ARG A 25 12.61 -28.72 -42.68
N ILE A 26 11.42 -28.10 -42.63
CA ILE A 26 10.50 -28.00 -43.75
C ILE A 26 10.75 -26.65 -44.45
N PRO A 27 10.97 -26.61 -45.78
CA PRO A 27 11.15 -25.36 -46.52
C PRO A 27 9.79 -24.75 -46.89
N ILE A 28 9.64 -23.45 -46.65
CA ILE A 28 8.54 -22.64 -47.19
C ILE A 28 9.10 -21.88 -48.40
N SER A 29 8.49 -22.07 -49.57
CA SER A 29 8.81 -21.36 -50.82
C SER A 29 7.70 -20.36 -51.21
N PRO A 30 7.98 -19.36 -52.07
CA PRO A 30 7.36 -18.04 -52.00
C PRO A 30 6.38 -17.72 -53.14
N ARG A 31 5.23 -17.10 -52.84
CA ARG A 31 4.30 -16.42 -53.79
C ARG A 31 3.41 -15.48 -52.94
N LYS A 32 3.18 -14.19 -53.17
CA LYS A 32 3.41 -13.20 -54.25
C LYS A 32 3.46 -11.81 -53.58
N LYS A 33 4.39 -10.95 -54.00
CA LYS A 33 4.40 -9.49 -53.74
C LYS A 33 3.87 -8.76 -54.97
N VAL A 34 2.90 -7.87 -54.78
CA VAL A 34 2.36 -6.82 -55.68
C VAL A 34 1.70 -5.86 -54.67
N PHE A 35 2.00 -4.57 -54.49
CA PHE A 35 2.46 -3.50 -55.37
C PHE A 35 3.23 -2.44 -54.55
N LEU A 36 4.23 -1.82 -55.17
CA LEU A 36 5.07 -0.75 -54.61
C LEU A 36 4.62 0.62 -55.18
N LEU A 37 4.64 1.62 -54.29
CA LEU A 37 4.63 3.07 -54.53
C LEU A 37 5.73 3.51 -55.53
N LEU A 38 5.59 4.67 -56.19
CA LEU A 38 6.65 5.68 -56.50
C LEU A 38 6.05 6.76 -57.43
N ILE A 39 5.81 7.98 -56.91
CA ILE A 39 6.60 9.23 -57.06
C ILE A 39 6.71 9.75 -58.51
N THR A 40 6.18 10.96 -58.73
CA THR A 40 6.82 12.01 -59.55
C THR A 40 6.58 13.40 -58.94
N ALA A 41 7.68 14.14 -58.77
CA ALA A 41 7.75 15.55 -58.41
C ALA A 41 7.66 16.44 -59.66
N GLY A 42 7.26 17.71 -59.51
CA GLY A 42 7.33 18.67 -60.61
C GLY A 42 6.74 20.04 -60.29
N LEU A 43 7.62 20.96 -59.91
CA LEU A 43 7.42 22.37 -59.60
C LEU A 43 6.95 23.18 -60.84
N LEU A 44 5.96 24.07 -60.70
CA LEU A 44 5.80 25.25 -61.58
C LEU A 44 5.16 26.42 -60.83
N LEU A 45 5.97 27.46 -60.60
CA LEU A 45 5.56 28.82 -60.22
C LEU A 45 4.71 29.44 -61.35
N TYR A 46 3.63 30.14 -61.02
CA TYR A 46 3.45 31.59 -61.26
C TYR A 46 2.01 32.07 -60.94
N LEU A 47 1.93 33.24 -60.27
CA LEU A 47 0.81 34.21 -60.14
C LEU A 47 -0.19 34.09 -58.96
N PHE A 48 0.05 34.91 -57.92
CA PHE A 48 -0.97 35.57 -57.06
C PHE A 48 -1.68 36.71 -57.86
N PRO A 49 -2.76 37.35 -57.36
CA PRO A 49 -3.96 36.86 -56.67
C PRO A 49 -5.26 37.48 -57.23
N ILE A 50 -6.41 36.80 -57.10
CA ILE A 50 -7.71 37.50 -57.07
C ILE A 50 -8.49 36.99 -55.85
N HIS A 51 -8.60 37.86 -54.85
CA HIS A 51 -9.46 37.69 -53.68
C HIS A 51 -10.92 37.90 -54.10
N LEU A 52 -11.72 36.86 -54.04
CA LEU A 52 -13.18 36.97 -53.93
C LEU A 52 -13.62 36.35 -52.61
N PRO A 53 -14.39 37.07 -51.77
CA PRO A 53 -14.83 36.55 -50.49
C PRO A 53 -15.85 35.43 -50.71
N ARG A 54 -15.61 34.26 -50.10
CA ARG A 54 -16.63 33.20 -50.02
C ARG A 54 -17.43 33.33 -48.72
N PRO A 55 -18.74 33.01 -48.76
CA PRO A 55 -19.66 33.29 -47.67
C PRO A 55 -19.44 32.36 -46.49
N SER A 56 -19.67 32.90 -45.29
CA SER A 56 -19.77 32.19 -44.02
C SER A 56 -20.77 31.04 -44.12
N SER A 57 -20.30 29.81 -43.99
CA SER A 57 -21.14 28.63 -43.77
C SER A 57 -21.49 28.49 -42.29
N PRO A 58 -22.72 28.06 -41.96
CA PRO A 58 -23.24 28.06 -40.60
C PRO A 58 -22.68 26.92 -39.75
N ASN A 59 -22.48 27.21 -38.47
CA ASN A 59 -22.27 26.29 -37.34
C ASN A 59 -22.55 24.81 -37.64
N SER A 60 -21.50 24.04 -37.89
CA SER A 60 -21.46 22.62 -37.52
C SER A 60 -21.21 22.55 -36.00
N PRO A 61 -22.14 22.05 -35.18
CA PRO A 61 -21.82 21.74 -33.80
C PRO A 61 -20.77 20.63 -33.83
N SER A 62 -19.58 20.91 -33.30
CA SER A 62 -18.60 19.89 -32.99
C SER A 62 -19.21 18.90 -32.00
N SER A 63 -19.77 17.83 -32.54
CA SER A 63 -20.08 16.62 -31.81
C SER A 63 -18.75 16.02 -31.34
N GLN A 64 -18.35 16.37 -30.11
CA GLN A 64 -17.69 15.51 -29.12
C GLN A 64 -17.31 16.35 -27.91
N ALA A 65 -18.33 16.90 -27.23
CA ALA A 65 -18.27 16.88 -25.77
C ALA A 65 -18.42 15.41 -25.38
N GLN A 66 -17.30 14.69 -25.28
CA GLN A 66 -17.29 13.44 -24.52
C GLN A 66 -17.80 13.82 -23.13
N ALA A 67 -18.97 13.30 -22.73
CA ALA A 67 -19.44 13.42 -21.37
C ALA A 67 -18.36 12.80 -20.47
N GLN A 68 -17.56 13.65 -19.82
CA GLN A 68 -16.48 13.20 -18.97
C GLN A 68 -17.10 12.38 -17.84
N ALA A 69 -16.67 11.13 -17.68
CA ALA A 69 -17.25 10.24 -16.68
C ALA A 69 -17.19 10.89 -15.29
N ALA A 70 -18.29 10.85 -14.56
CA ALA A 70 -18.34 11.34 -13.18
C ALA A 70 -17.42 10.49 -12.29
N SER A 71 -16.73 11.15 -11.35
CA SER A 71 -15.84 10.46 -10.41
C SER A 71 -16.63 9.45 -9.57
N ARG A 72 -16.03 8.28 -9.32
CA ARG A 72 -16.56 7.26 -8.41
C ARG A 72 -16.12 7.44 -6.96
N LEU A 73 -15.37 8.49 -6.62
CA LEU A 73 -14.73 8.63 -5.30
C LEU A 73 -15.74 8.59 -4.13
N LEU A 74 -16.93 9.15 -4.33
CA LEU A 74 -18.02 9.17 -3.34
C LEU A 74 -19.14 8.17 -3.67
N SER A 75 -18.88 7.20 -4.56
CA SER A 75 -19.84 6.14 -4.87
C SER A 75 -19.63 4.92 -3.97
N PRO A 76 -20.71 4.18 -3.65
CA PRO A 76 -20.60 2.98 -2.84
C PRO A 76 -19.82 1.87 -3.54
N THR A 77 -19.26 0.96 -2.74
CA THR A 77 -18.53 -0.22 -3.21
C THR A 77 -18.47 -1.30 -2.15
N MET A 78 -18.39 -2.56 -2.58
CA MET A 78 -18.04 -3.67 -1.70
C MET A 78 -16.53 -3.85 -1.66
N VAL A 79 -15.96 -4.05 -0.47
CA VAL A 79 -14.56 -4.46 -0.26
C VAL A 79 -14.57 -5.66 0.68
N GLY A 80 -14.37 -6.85 0.12
CA GLY A 80 -14.58 -8.06 0.89
C GLY A 80 -15.99 -8.08 1.51
N SER A 81 -16.08 -8.15 2.84
CA SER A 81 -17.34 -8.15 3.59
C SER A 81 -17.86 -6.75 3.92
N LEU A 82 -17.11 -5.70 3.56
CA LEU A 82 -17.40 -4.31 3.93
C LEU A 82 -18.26 -3.66 2.85
N ASP A 83 -19.45 -3.18 3.23
CA ASP A 83 -20.32 -2.37 2.39
C ASP A 83 -20.02 -0.89 2.62
N LEU A 84 -19.19 -0.33 1.73
CA LEU A 84 -18.70 1.03 1.87
C LEU A 84 -19.56 2.00 1.07
N LYS A 85 -19.84 3.17 1.65
CA LYS A 85 -20.63 4.24 1.01
C LYS A 85 -19.79 5.16 0.12
N HIS A 86 -18.47 5.11 0.25
CA HIS A 86 -17.53 5.85 -0.58
C HIS A 86 -16.18 5.13 -0.70
N ARG A 87 -15.34 5.60 -1.63
CA ARG A 87 -14.04 5.02 -1.96
C ARG A 87 -12.86 5.75 -1.31
N VAL A 88 -13.13 6.69 -0.41
CA VAL A 88 -12.13 7.38 0.43
C VAL A 88 -11.74 6.48 1.61
N VAL A 89 -10.46 6.13 1.72
CA VAL A 89 -9.92 5.28 2.79
C VAL A 89 -8.92 6.06 3.65
N MET A 90 -8.99 5.94 4.97
CA MET A 90 -7.92 6.44 5.84
C MET A 90 -6.75 5.46 5.81
N ALA A 91 -5.61 5.91 5.29
CA ALA A 91 -4.40 5.12 5.23
C ALA A 91 -3.84 4.86 6.64
N PRO A 92 -3.08 3.78 6.83
CA PRO A 92 -2.40 3.48 8.09
C PRO A 92 -1.32 4.55 8.36
N MET A 93 -1.37 5.15 9.56
CA MET A 93 -0.49 6.24 9.96
C MET A 93 -0.03 6.03 11.39
N THR A 94 1.22 5.59 11.60
CA THR A 94 1.82 5.53 12.94
C THR A 94 1.88 6.91 13.56
N ARG A 95 1.39 7.05 14.80
CA ARG A 95 1.32 8.35 15.50
C ARG A 95 2.15 8.41 16.79
N ASN A 96 2.87 7.33 17.10
CA ASN A 96 3.73 7.17 18.28
C ASN A 96 3.02 7.59 19.58
N ARG A 97 1.76 7.19 19.77
CA ARG A 97 0.93 7.65 20.90
C ARG A 97 0.44 6.51 21.79
N ALA A 98 1.06 5.33 21.72
CA ALA A 98 0.82 4.25 22.66
C ALA A 98 1.71 4.38 23.91
N SER A 99 1.36 3.66 24.97
CA SER A 99 2.22 3.50 26.15
C SER A 99 3.52 2.74 25.81
N GLU A 100 4.45 2.66 26.76
CA GLU A 100 5.67 1.85 26.62
C GLU A 100 5.36 0.35 26.43
N GLU A 101 4.26 -0.12 27.02
CA GLU A 101 3.73 -1.48 26.88
C GLU A 101 2.97 -1.69 25.58
N GLY A 102 2.89 -0.68 24.71
CA GLY A 102 2.16 -0.74 23.44
C GLY A 102 0.64 -0.73 23.60
N ILE A 103 0.11 -0.20 24.70
CA ILE A 103 -1.34 0.00 24.85
C ILE A 103 -1.70 1.30 24.13
N ILE A 104 -2.65 1.26 23.18
CA ILE A 104 -3.11 2.48 22.51
C ILE A 104 -3.61 3.49 23.56
N SER A 105 -3.28 4.77 23.38
CA SER A 105 -3.63 5.82 24.33
C SER A 105 -5.14 5.96 24.54
N GLU A 106 -5.51 6.51 25.69
CA GLU A 106 -6.89 6.85 26.05
C GLU A 106 -7.59 7.77 25.03
N TYR A 107 -6.82 8.59 24.30
CA TYR A 107 -7.30 9.49 23.27
C TYR A 107 -7.32 8.85 21.86
N GLY A 108 -6.83 7.62 21.71
CA GLY A 108 -6.87 6.88 20.44
C GLY A 108 -8.29 6.66 19.93
N ALA A 109 -9.24 6.34 20.82
CA ALA A 109 -10.64 6.14 20.45
C ALA A 109 -11.24 7.42 19.84
N THR A 110 -11.00 8.59 20.44
CA THR A 110 -11.42 9.89 19.90
C THR A 110 -10.78 10.18 18.54
N TYR A 111 -9.50 9.84 18.35
CA TYR A 111 -8.79 10.09 17.09
C TYR A 111 -9.39 9.35 15.89
N TYR A 112 -9.73 8.07 16.07
CA TYR A 112 -10.39 7.27 15.04
C TYR A 112 -11.89 7.60 14.93
N GLU A 113 -12.56 7.96 16.02
CA GLU A 113 -13.96 8.42 16.02
C GLU A 113 -14.15 9.67 15.15
N GLN A 114 -13.26 10.66 15.30
CA GLN A 114 -13.29 11.91 14.53
C GLN A 114 -13.17 11.69 13.01
N ARG A 115 -12.53 10.59 12.60
CA ARG A 115 -12.28 10.24 11.19
C ARG A 115 -13.26 9.21 10.66
N ALA A 116 -14.14 8.68 11.52
CA ALA A 116 -15.14 7.72 11.14
C ALA A 116 -16.30 8.40 10.42
N THR A 117 -16.63 7.88 9.25
CA THR A 117 -17.81 8.23 8.48
C THR A 117 -18.67 7.00 8.27
N ASP A 118 -19.98 7.22 8.14
CA ASP A 118 -20.93 6.16 7.82
C ASP A 118 -20.55 5.50 6.48
N GLY A 119 -20.25 4.20 6.51
CA GLY A 119 -19.76 3.43 5.37
C GLY A 119 -18.34 3.79 4.91
N GLY A 120 -17.51 4.41 5.76
CA GLY A 120 -16.09 4.68 5.48
C GLY A 120 -15.17 3.58 5.98
N LEU A 121 -13.99 3.42 5.34
CA LEU A 121 -12.95 2.47 5.76
C LEU A 121 -11.74 3.20 6.36
N GLN A 122 -11.37 2.80 7.57
CA GLN A 122 -10.11 3.18 8.22
C GLN A 122 -9.15 2.00 8.31
N ILE A 123 -7.88 2.21 8.00
CA ILE A 123 -6.82 1.25 8.28
C ILE A 123 -6.04 1.80 9.47
N ALA A 124 -6.06 1.07 10.59
CA ALA A 124 -5.38 1.48 11.80
C ALA A 124 -3.88 1.61 11.59
N GLU A 125 -3.24 2.38 12.47
CA GLU A 125 -1.78 2.49 12.49
C GLU A 125 -1.09 1.14 12.64
N GLY A 126 0.18 1.08 12.22
CA GLY A 126 0.97 -0.14 12.32
C GLY A 126 0.94 -0.66 13.76
N THR A 127 0.47 -1.89 13.92
CA THR A 127 0.20 -2.52 15.22
C THR A 127 1.07 -3.74 15.37
N ILE A 128 1.96 -3.71 16.36
CA ILE A 128 3.00 -4.71 16.55
C ILE A 128 2.40 -6.06 16.98
N ILE A 129 2.81 -7.14 16.32
CA ILE A 129 2.22 -8.48 16.50
C ILE A 129 2.74 -9.24 17.73
N ALA A 130 3.90 -8.87 18.25
CA ALA A 130 4.57 -9.51 19.38
C ALA A 130 5.68 -8.58 19.92
N PRO A 131 6.08 -8.70 21.20
CA PRO A 131 7.13 -7.84 21.77
C PRO A 131 8.43 -7.84 20.96
N GLU A 132 8.88 -9.01 20.51
CA GLU A 132 10.10 -9.18 19.71
C GLU A 132 9.98 -8.74 18.24
N ALA A 133 8.76 -8.43 17.79
CA ALA A 133 8.50 -7.84 16.48
C ALA A 133 8.52 -6.29 16.53
N GLY A 134 8.64 -5.71 17.72
CA GLY A 134 8.72 -4.27 17.98
C GLY A 134 10.11 -3.68 17.75
N GLY A 135 10.43 -2.65 18.53
CA GLY A 135 11.66 -1.86 18.37
C GLY A 135 11.43 -0.41 17.92
N LEU A 136 10.21 0.09 18.05
CA LEU A 136 9.87 1.51 17.92
C LEU A 136 9.05 1.91 19.15
N ALA A 137 9.42 3.01 19.79
CA ALA A 137 8.77 3.48 21.01
C ALA A 137 7.34 3.97 20.71
N ASN A 138 6.45 3.77 21.69
CA ASN A 138 5.09 4.32 21.70
C ASN A 138 4.22 3.90 20.49
N VAL A 139 4.47 2.73 19.93
CA VAL A 139 3.64 2.11 18.88
C VAL A 139 2.70 1.09 19.51
N PRO A 140 1.41 1.02 19.10
CA PRO A 140 0.49 0.07 19.69
C PRO A 140 0.83 -1.38 19.32
N GLY A 141 0.45 -2.29 20.20
CA GLY A 141 0.54 -3.73 20.02
C GLY A 141 -0.82 -4.40 19.98
N ILE A 142 -0.83 -5.70 19.67
CA ILE A 142 -2.04 -6.54 19.77
C ILE A 142 -1.72 -8.00 20.15
N TRP A 143 -0.77 -8.20 21.06
CA TRP A 143 -0.31 -9.54 21.48
C TRP A 143 -0.84 -9.98 22.86
N ASN A 144 -1.50 -9.10 23.61
CA ASN A 144 -2.02 -9.40 24.94
C ASN A 144 -3.42 -8.81 25.18
N ALA A 145 -4.09 -9.26 26.25
CA ALA A 145 -5.46 -8.89 26.58
C ALA A 145 -5.65 -7.38 26.84
N GLN A 146 -4.70 -6.71 27.51
CA GLN A 146 -4.82 -5.27 27.79
C GLN A 146 -4.81 -4.44 26.51
N GLN A 147 -4.01 -4.85 25.53
CA GLN A 147 -3.98 -4.20 24.21
C GLN A 147 -5.27 -4.47 23.44
N VAL A 148 -5.79 -5.69 23.50
CA VAL A 148 -7.08 -6.05 22.89
C VAL A 148 -8.22 -5.21 23.47
N ASP A 149 -8.29 -5.11 24.80
CA ASP A 149 -9.32 -4.31 25.50
C ASP A 149 -9.23 -2.81 25.15
N ALA A 150 -8.02 -2.27 25.00
CA ALA A 150 -7.83 -0.88 24.59
C ALA A 150 -8.25 -0.66 23.13
N TRP A 151 -7.90 -1.57 22.22
CA TRP A 151 -8.35 -1.51 20.83
C TRP A 151 -9.86 -1.67 20.68
N LYS A 152 -10.49 -2.46 21.55
CA LYS A 152 -11.95 -2.62 21.55
C LYS A 152 -12.70 -1.31 21.76
N GLN A 153 -12.19 -0.42 22.61
CA GLN A 153 -12.77 0.91 22.80
C GLN A 153 -12.69 1.76 21.51
N VAL A 154 -11.64 1.56 20.71
CA VAL A 154 -11.45 2.26 19.43
C VAL A 154 -12.45 1.74 18.39
N THR A 155 -12.54 0.42 18.22
CA THR A 155 -13.41 -0.20 17.22
C THR A 155 -14.88 0.10 17.51
N GLU A 156 -15.31 0.03 18.77
CA GLU A 156 -16.66 0.39 19.21
C GLU A 156 -17.03 1.83 18.81
N LYS A 157 -16.10 2.78 18.96
CA LYS A 157 -16.33 4.18 18.58
C LYS A 157 -16.42 4.38 17.06
N VAL A 158 -15.62 3.68 16.28
CA VAL A 158 -15.70 3.73 14.81
C VAL A 158 -17.02 3.11 14.33
N HIS A 159 -17.39 1.96 14.88
CA HIS A 159 -18.64 1.27 14.56
C HIS A 159 -19.87 2.08 14.96
N ALA A 160 -19.83 2.81 16.08
CA ALA A 160 -20.91 3.70 16.50
C ALA A 160 -21.18 4.85 15.50
N LYS A 161 -20.21 5.20 14.65
CA LYS A 161 -20.34 6.16 13.54
C LYS A 161 -20.72 5.51 12.21
N GLY A 162 -20.92 4.18 12.19
CA GLY A 162 -21.18 3.40 10.99
C GLY A 162 -19.95 3.19 10.10
N GLY A 163 -18.75 3.51 10.59
CA GLY A 163 -17.50 3.26 9.87
C GLY A 163 -17.00 1.83 10.09
N SER A 164 -16.06 1.41 9.25
CA SER A 164 -15.32 0.17 9.38
C SER A 164 -13.84 0.45 9.66
N ILE A 165 -13.19 -0.42 10.40
CA ILE A 165 -11.76 -0.32 10.73
C ILE A 165 -11.07 -1.68 10.63
N VAL A 166 -9.88 -1.68 10.02
CA VAL A 166 -9.03 -2.88 9.89
C VAL A 166 -7.68 -2.68 10.58
N CYS A 167 -7.16 -3.71 11.23
CA CYS A 167 -5.90 -3.66 11.97
C CYS A 167 -4.71 -3.91 11.04
N GLN A 168 -3.76 -2.97 10.96
CA GLN A 168 -2.53 -3.20 10.20
C GLN A 168 -1.50 -3.96 11.06
N LEU A 169 -1.25 -5.23 10.73
CA LEU A 169 -0.33 -6.10 11.46
C LEU A 169 1.14 -5.81 11.07
N TRP A 170 1.98 -5.58 12.09
CA TRP A 170 3.31 -5.00 11.94
C TRP A 170 4.42 -5.82 12.64
N ALA A 171 5.54 -6.10 11.93
CA ALA A 171 6.82 -6.55 12.50
C ALA A 171 8.04 -5.83 11.91
N LEU A 172 8.72 -4.97 12.68
CA LEU A 172 9.76 -4.05 12.17
C LEU A 172 10.91 -4.76 11.43
N GLY A 173 11.41 -5.87 11.98
CA GLY A 173 12.60 -6.55 11.46
C GLY A 173 13.85 -5.67 11.46
N ARG A 174 14.62 -5.63 10.37
CA ARG A 174 15.99 -5.05 10.32
C ARG A 174 16.13 -3.57 10.70
N VAL A 175 15.01 -2.86 10.81
CA VAL A 175 14.92 -1.44 11.14
C VAL A 175 14.38 -1.18 12.55
N ALA A 176 14.22 -2.23 13.35
CA ALA A 176 14.00 -2.12 14.78
C ALA A 176 15.19 -1.41 15.46
N ASN A 177 14.89 -0.55 16.43
CA ASN A 177 15.89 0.07 17.27
C ASN A 177 16.46 -0.97 18.25
N PRO A 178 17.78 -1.28 18.22
CA PRO A 178 18.39 -2.27 19.10
C PRO A 178 18.35 -1.85 20.58
N ALA A 179 18.15 -0.58 20.90
CA ALA A 179 17.94 -0.14 22.29
C ALA A 179 16.57 -0.56 22.86
N LEU A 180 15.60 -0.88 21.98
CA LEU A 180 14.23 -1.25 22.34
C LEU A 180 13.90 -2.71 22.01
N ALA A 181 14.67 -3.35 21.14
CA ALA A 181 14.53 -4.75 20.76
C ALA A 181 15.83 -5.51 21.06
N PRO A 182 15.83 -6.48 22.01
CA PRO A 182 17.04 -7.23 22.37
C PRO A 182 17.68 -8.01 21.21
N LYS A 183 16.89 -8.32 20.17
CA LYS A 183 17.34 -8.92 18.92
C LYS A 183 16.63 -8.22 17.77
N VAL A 184 17.39 -7.90 16.73
CA VAL A 184 16.87 -7.30 15.50
C VAL A 184 16.85 -8.37 14.42
N TYR A 185 15.67 -8.92 14.14
CA TYR A 185 15.51 -10.02 13.20
C TYR A 185 15.53 -9.55 11.74
N ALA A 186 16.25 -10.26 10.88
CA ALA A 186 16.36 -10.00 9.46
C ALA A 186 16.44 -11.33 8.68
N PRO A 187 16.19 -11.36 7.36
CA PRO A 187 16.18 -12.62 6.61
C PRO A 187 17.61 -13.03 6.21
N SER A 188 18.54 -12.08 6.24
CA SER A 188 19.93 -12.12 5.83
C SER A 188 20.68 -11.04 6.61
N ASP A 189 22.00 -11.18 6.69
CA ASP A 189 22.88 -10.26 7.41
C ASP A 189 23.22 -9.03 6.55
N ILE A 190 22.18 -8.26 6.22
CA ILE A 190 22.27 -7.07 5.37
C ILE A 190 21.63 -5.88 6.12
N PRO A 191 22.43 -5.06 6.81
CA PRO A 191 21.91 -3.90 7.52
C PRO A 191 21.36 -2.87 6.54
N SER A 192 20.39 -2.09 7.01
CA SER A 192 20.01 -0.84 6.34
C SER A 192 20.91 0.29 6.82
N SER A 193 21.14 1.28 5.95
CA SER A 193 21.89 2.51 6.23
C SER A 193 21.38 3.27 7.46
N ASN A 194 20.10 3.11 7.80
CA ASN A 194 19.46 3.73 8.96
C ASN A 194 18.86 2.69 9.96
N GLY A 195 19.24 1.42 9.84
CA GLY A 195 18.78 0.34 10.71
C GLY A 195 19.86 -0.17 11.67
N SER A 196 19.53 -1.24 12.41
CA SER A 196 20.52 -1.92 13.26
C SER A 196 21.66 -2.48 12.42
N GLN A 197 22.88 -2.36 12.95
CA GLN A 197 24.06 -3.02 12.38
C GLN A 197 24.30 -4.40 12.99
N ASP A 198 23.66 -4.69 14.13
CA ASP A 198 23.67 -6.01 14.76
C ASP A 198 22.35 -6.72 14.44
N LEU A 199 22.43 -7.70 13.53
CA LEU A 199 21.27 -8.42 13.01
C LEU A 199 21.30 -9.89 13.44
N THR A 200 20.13 -10.39 13.84
CA THR A 200 19.88 -11.82 13.99
C THR A 200 19.23 -12.35 12.73
N VAL A 201 19.98 -13.13 11.94
CA VAL A 201 19.43 -13.83 10.77
C VAL A 201 18.43 -14.88 11.24
N MET A 202 17.19 -14.79 10.75
CA MET A 202 16.13 -15.71 11.15
C MET A 202 16.43 -17.15 10.75
N SER A 203 16.32 -18.06 11.71
CA SER A 203 16.23 -19.49 11.45
C SER A 203 14.83 -19.86 10.92
N GLU A 204 14.65 -21.09 10.41
CA GLU A 204 13.30 -21.59 10.09
C GLU A 204 12.39 -21.61 11.33
N THR A 205 12.93 -21.90 12.51
CA THR A 205 12.17 -21.84 13.77
C THR A 205 11.75 -20.43 14.15
N ASP A 206 12.56 -19.41 13.85
CA ASP A 206 12.15 -18.01 14.02
C ASP A 206 11.05 -17.65 13.02
N ILE A 207 11.16 -18.12 11.77
CA ILE A 207 10.14 -17.90 10.74
C ILE A 207 8.81 -18.50 11.18
N ASP A 208 8.80 -19.76 11.61
CA ASP A 208 7.62 -20.46 12.14
C ASP A 208 6.96 -19.67 13.28
N ARG A 209 7.78 -19.17 14.20
CA ARG A 209 7.33 -18.39 15.36
C ARG A 209 6.73 -17.04 14.95
N PHE A 210 7.33 -16.32 14.00
CA PHE A 210 6.77 -15.06 13.49
C PHE A 210 5.46 -15.27 12.73
N VAL A 211 5.34 -16.35 11.94
CA VAL A 211 4.08 -16.73 11.29
C VAL A 211 2.98 -16.94 12.33
N GLU A 212 3.29 -17.62 13.43
CA GLU A 212 2.35 -17.82 14.52
C GLU A 212 2.00 -16.52 15.26
N HIS A 213 2.95 -15.59 15.40
CA HIS A 213 2.66 -14.25 15.94
C HIS A 213 1.66 -13.48 15.06
N TYR A 214 1.81 -13.53 13.73
CA TYR A 214 0.83 -12.94 12.81
C TYR A 214 -0.55 -13.56 12.96
N ARG A 215 -0.61 -14.90 13.07
CA ARG A 215 -1.89 -15.61 13.27
C ARG A 215 -2.57 -15.19 14.57
N LYS A 216 -1.83 -15.16 15.69
CA LYS A 216 -2.34 -14.73 17.00
C LYS A 216 -2.80 -13.28 16.99
N ALA A 217 -2.00 -12.38 16.41
CA ALA A 217 -2.34 -10.98 16.29
C ALA A 217 -3.61 -10.77 15.45
N ALA A 218 -3.81 -11.57 14.39
CA ALA A 218 -5.04 -11.53 13.61
C ALA A 218 -6.28 -11.98 14.40
N VAL A 219 -6.16 -13.03 15.21
CA VAL A 219 -7.24 -13.47 16.13
C VAL A 219 -7.55 -12.37 17.15
N ASN A 220 -6.53 -11.80 17.77
CA ASN A 220 -6.67 -10.74 18.74
C ASN A 220 -7.29 -9.47 18.13
N ALA A 221 -7.00 -9.16 16.86
CA ALA A 221 -7.65 -8.07 16.14
C ALA A 221 -9.16 -8.29 15.99
N VAL A 222 -9.59 -9.50 15.63
CA VAL A 222 -11.02 -9.82 15.56
C VAL A 222 -11.66 -9.79 16.95
N GLU A 223 -10.97 -10.26 17.98
CA GLU A 223 -11.43 -10.16 19.37
C GLU A 223 -11.59 -8.71 19.85
N ALA A 224 -10.69 -7.82 19.41
CA ALA A 224 -10.77 -6.38 19.62
C ALA A 224 -11.84 -5.70 18.76
N GLY A 225 -12.61 -6.44 17.94
CA GLY A 225 -13.70 -5.89 17.14
C GLY A 225 -13.27 -5.25 15.83
N PHE A 226 -12.06 -5.50 15.32
CA PHE A 226 -11.71 -5.06 13.97
C PHE A 226 -12.50 -5.83 12.91
N ASP A 227 -12.88 -5.15 11.83
CA ASP A 227 -13.62 -5.75 10.71
C ASP A 227 -12.73 -6.65 9.83
N GLY A 228 -11.42 -6.56 10.01
CA GLY A 228 -10.43 -7.33 9.27
C GLY A 228 -9.00 -6.93 9.60
N VAL A 229 -8.05 -7.48 8.86
CA VAL A 229 -6.62 -7.21 9.05
C VAL A 229 -5.93 -6.90 7.73
N GLU A 230 -4.96 -6.00 7.80
CA GLU A 230 -4.01 -5.70 6.72
C GLU A 230 -2.63 -6.20 7.11
N VAL A 231 -2.05 -7.13 6.35
CA VAL A 231 -0.63 -7.49 6.55
C VAL A 231 0.25 -6.42 5.93
N HIS A 232 1.06 -5.76 6.75
CA HIS A 232 1.96 -4.72 6.30
C HIS A 232 3.19 -5.32 5.61
N MET A 233 3.35 -5.10 4.31
CA MET A 233 4.46 -5.59 3.48
C MET A 233 5.04 -4.46 2.61
N SER A 234 5.19 -3.26 3.18
CA SER A 234 5.53 -2.04 2.44
C SER A 234 6.55 -1.19 3.19
N ALA A 235 7.36 -0.43 2.47
CA ALA A 235 8.20 0.67 2.91
C ALA A 235 7.70 1.94 2.23
N HIS A 236 7.46 2.99 3.00
CA HIS A 236 7.16 4.29 2.41
C HIS A 236 7.74 5.39 3.27
N PRO A 237 8.45 6.37 2.67
CA PRO A 237 8.90 7.52 3.41
C PRO A 237 7.69 8.36 3.81
N PHE A 238 7.76 8.91 5.02
CA PHE A 238 7.12 10.18 5.26
C PHE A 238 7.89 11.24 4.46
N PHE A 239 7.24 11.93 3.53
CA PHE A 239 7.85 13.08 2.84
C PHE A 239 7.60 14.35 3.65
N PRO A 240 8.60 14.87 4.39
CA PRO A 240 8.70 16.32 4.52
C PRO A 240 8.92 16.87 3.11
N THR A 241 8.12 17.85 2.70
CA THR A 241 8.51 18.73 1.59
C THR A 241 9.94 19.25 1.84
N PRO A 242 10.76 19.55 0.81
CA PRO A 242 12.15 20.00 0.98
C PRO A 242 12.36 21.21 1.90
N HIS A 243 11.28 21.95 2.21
CA HIS A 243 11.27 23.10 3.12
C HIS A 243 11.00 22.75 4.60
N CYS A 244 10.71 21.50 4.94
CA CYS A 244 10.45 21.08 6.34
C CYS A 244 11.72 20.57 7.06
N ILE A 245 12.91 20.76 6.48
CA ILE A 245 14.18 20.58 7.20
C ILE A 245 14.46 21.89 7.96
N SER A 246 13.68 22.15 9.01
CA SER A 246 13.89 23.27 9.93
C SER A 246 14.76 22.82 11.11
N LYS A 247 15.65 23.73 11.53
CA LYS A 247 16.91 23.53 12.27
C LYS A 247 16.80 23.18 13.77
N ALA A 248 15.72 22.60 14.29
CA ALA A 248 15.52 22.51 15.75
C ALA A 248 15.66 21.12 16.40
N HIS A 249 15.61 20.00 15.66
CA HIS A 249 15.77 18.67 16.26
C HIS A 249 16.63 17.73 15.39
N PRO A 250 17.79 17.26 15.87
CA PRO A 250 18.64 16.30 15.14
C PRO A 250 18.17 14.86 15.37
N SER A 251 16.89 14.59 15.14
CA SER A 251 16.42 13.21 15.02
C SER A 251 15.46 13.14 13.86
N PRO A 252 15.91 12.69 12.68
CA PRO A 252 14.99 12.24 11.67
C PRO A 252 14.31 10.99 12.26
N SER A 253 13.12 11.18 12.83
CA SER A 253 12.24 10.09 13.25
C SER A 253 11.79 9.34 12.00
N LEU A 254 12.70 8.51 11.50
CA LEU A 254 12.56 7.62 10.37
C LEU A 254 11.69 6.45 10.85
N LEU A 255 10.41 6.48 10.51
CA LEU A 255 9.53 5.36 10.81
C LEU A 255 10.03 4.08 10.11
N PRO A 256 10.08 2.92 10.79
CA PRO A 256 10.63 1.68 10.27
C PRO A 256 9.62 0.72 9.60
N PRO A 257 9.57 0.52 8.28
CA PRO A 257 8.70 -0.46 7.64
C PRO A 257 9.02 -1.95 7.90
N PRO A 258 7.98 -2.81 7.89
CA PRO A 258 8.06 -4.26 8.12
C PRO A 258 7.80 -5.14 6.89
N VAL A 259 8.16 -6.44 7.02
CA VAL A 259 7.98 -7.58 6.08
C VAL A 259 8.57 -7.39 4.68
N LEU A 260 8.74 -6.16 4.19
CA LEU A 260 9.32 -5.86 2.89
C LEU A 260 10.74 -6.40 2.76
N TRP A 261 11.48 -6.48 3.87
CA TRP A 261 12.84 -7.01 3.89
C TRP A 261 12.90 -8.48 3.48
N GLN A 262 11.79 -9.22 3.55
CA GLN A 262 11.74 -10.59 3.04
C GLN A 262 11.44 -10.66 1.55
N ILE A 263 10.78 -9.65 0.99
CA ILE A 263 10.26 -9.67 -0.38
C ILE A 263 11.30 -9.21 -1.40
N GLN A 264 12.27 -8.42 -0.97
CA GLN A 264 13.17 -7.75 -1.90
C GLN A 264 14.56 -8.35 -1.92
N ASN A 265 15.12 -8.40 -3.13
CA ASN A 265 16.46 -8.93 -3.34
C ASN A 265 17.54 -8.05 -2.69
N THR A 266 17.24 -6.79 -2.38
CA THR A 266 18.15 -5.86 -1.68
C THR A 266 18.40 -6.21 -0.21
N SER A 267 17.58 -7.09 0.36
CA SER A 267 17.59 -7.39 1.80
C SER A 267 17.50 -8.87 2.13
N ASN A 268 17.11 -9.73 1.17
CA ASN A 268 17.02 -11.18 1.33
C ASN A 268 17.88 -11.95 0.32
N HIS A 269 18.98 -12.55 0.79
CA HIS A 269 19.90 -13.38 0.01
C HIS A 269 19.83 -14.88 0.39
N ARG A 270 18.72 -15.36 0.96
CA ARG A 270 18.56 -16.79 1.32
C ARG A 270 18.64 -17.70 0.08
N THR A 271 19.30 -18.86 0.23
CA THR A 271 19.53 -19.87 -0.84
C THR A 271 18.90 -21.24 -0.46
N PRO A 272 18.59 -22.11 -1.45
CA PRO A 272 18.77 -21.93 -2.90
C PRO A 272 17.53 -21.35 -3.60
N PRO A 273 17.71 -20.47 -4.60
CA PRO A 273 16.60 -20.03 -5.45
C PRO A 273 16.04 -21.19 -6.27
N SER A 274 14.72 -21.35 -6.28
CA SER A 274 14.04 -22.11 -7.34
C SER A 274 13.96 -21.22 -8.58
N PRO A 275 14.25 -21.72 -9.79
CA PRO A 275 14.09 -20.96 -11.05
C PRO A 275 12.63 -20.56 -11.33
N TYR A 276 11.66 -21.07 -10.56
CA TYR A 276 10.23 -20.81 -10.73
C TYR A 276 9.60 -20.04 -9.56
N THR A 277 10.34 -19.78 -8.48
CA THR A 277 9.79 -19.14 -7.27
C THR A 277 10.87 -18.34 -6.55
N PRO A 278 10.78 -17.01 -6.54
CA PRO A 278 11.62 -16.19 -5.67
C PRO A 278 11.38 -16.57 -4.20
N HIS A 279 12.45 -16.86 -3.44
CA HIS A 279 12.38 -17.08 -1.98
C HIS A 279 11.62 -15.95 -1.27
N ALA A 280 11.72 -14.76 -1.85
CA ALA A 280 11.03 -13.54 -1.47
C ALA A 280 9.52 -13.67 -1.25
N HIS A 281 8.84 -14.59 -1.94
CA HIS A 281 7.39 -14.71 -1.84
C HIS A 281 6.95 -15.69 -0.75
N LEU A 282 7.85 -16.54 -0.24
CA LEU A 282 7.48 -17.68 0.61
C LEU A 282 6.95 -17.25 1.97
N LEU A 283 7.65 -16.36 2.70
CA LEU A 283 7.12 -15.91 3.99
C LEU A 283 5.83 -15.09 3.85
N PRO A 284 5.76 -14.04 3.00
CA PRO A 284 4.53 -13.28 2.82
C PRO A 284 3.32 -14.18 2.54
N LEU A 285 3.50 -15.15 1.64
CA LEU A 285 2.46 -16.12 1.31
C LEU A 285 2.11 -17.00 2.52
N ARG A 286 3.11 -17.51 3.25
CA ARG A 286 2.87 -18.35 4.43
C ARG A 286 2.15 -17.60 5.55
N ILE A 287 2.48 -16.32 5.77
CA ILE A 287 1.77 -15.46 6.72
C ILE A 287 0.30 -15.36 6.29
N LEU A 288 0.04 -14.98 5.05
CA LEU A 288 -1.32 -14.79 4.54
C LEU A 288 -2.12 -16.11 4.57
N GLN A 289 -1.52 -17.23 4.17
CA GLN A 289 -2.14 -18.56 4.23
C GLN A 289 -2.48 -18.95 5.67
N THR A 290 -1.59 -18.66 6.61
CA THR A 290 -1.81 -18.99 8.02
C THR A 290 -2.94 -18.14 8.59
N ILE A 291 -2.98 -16.84 8.29
CA ILE A 291 -4.10 -15.98 8.69
C ILE A 291 -5.41 -16.45 8.04
N SER A 292 -5.42 -16.75 6.73
CA SER A 292 -6.60 -17.23 6.01
C SER A 292 -7.11 -18.61 6.46
N SER A 293 -6.28 -19.39 7.17
CA SER A 293 -6.72 -20.64 7.80
C SER A 293 -7.48 -20.42 9.11
N THR A 294 -7.40 -19.20 9.67
CA THR A 294 -8.06 -18.83 10.94
C THR A 294 -9.19 -17.81 10.73
N LEU A 295 -9.04 -16.90 9.75
CA LEU A 295 -10.02 -15.87 9.42
C LEU A 295 -10.48 -16.00 7.97
N PRO A 296 -11.74 -15.65 7.64
CA PRO A 296 -12.18 -15.58 6.25
C PRO A 296 -11.30 -14.63 5.43
N SER A 297 -10.83 -15.07 4.25
CA SER A 297 -9.99 -14.25 3.36
C SER A 297 -10.66 -12.92 2.96
N ILE A 298 -11.98 -12.87 3.02
CA ILE A 298 -12.80 -11.70 2.72
C ILE A 298 -12.63 -10.56 3.76
N ASN A 299 -11.94 -10.84 4.87
CA ASN A 299 -11.56 -9.89 5.91
C ASN A 299 -10.03 -9.66 5.95
N LEU A 300 -9.29 -10.18 4.96
CA LEU A 300 -7.83 -10.12 4.89
C LEU A 300 -7.40 -9.26 3.70
N GLY A 301 -6.52 -8.30 3.94
CA GLY A 301 -5.82 -7.55 2.91
C GLY A 301 -4.32 -7.54 3.15
N PHE A 302 -3.55 -7.05 2.19
CA PHE A 302 -2.12 -6.78 2.39
C PHE A 302 -1.68 -5.53 1.63
N ARG A 303 -0.64 -4.88 2.16
CA ARG A 303 -0.12 -3.62 1.64
C ARG A 303 1.31 -3.76 1.12
N ILE A 304 1.56 -3.29 -0.10
CA ILE A 304 2.88 -3.31 -0.76
C ILE A 304 3.27 -1.92 -1.28
N SER A 305 4.57 -1.70 -1.46
CA SER A 305 5.14 -0.46 -2.01
C SER A 305 6.25 -0.76 -3.02
N PRO A 306 5.90 -1.20 -4.23
CA PRO A 306 6.86 -1.79 -5.16
C PRO A 306 8.05 -0.88 -5.51
N TRP A 307 7.83 0.44 -5.53
CA TRP A 307 8.80 1.43 -6.02
C TRP A 307 9.49 2.24 -4.94
N SER A 308 9.26 1.95 -3.66
CA SER A 308 9.86 2.77 -2.61
C SER A 308 11.34 2.49 -2.46
N ALA A 309 12.16 3.54 -2.43
CA ALA A 309 13.59 3.43 -2.10
C ALA A 309 13.87 3.59 -0.60
N PHE A 310 12.83 3.83 0.20
CA PHE A 310 12.96 4.12 1.62
C PHE A 310 13.60 2.95 2.38
N GLN A 311 14.60 3.22 3.22
CA GLN A 311 15.38 2.21 3.97
C GLN A 311 16.10 1.17 3.09
N ASP A 312 16.63 1.63 1.97
CA ASP A 312 17.41 0.80 1.03
C ASP A 312 16.59 -0.35 0.42
N MET A 313 15.30 -0.08 0.21
CA MET A 313 14.31 -1.05 -0.26
C MET A 313 13.96 -0.87 -1.74
N LEU A 314 14.80 -0.23 -2.54
CA LEU A 314 14.51 -0.07 -3.96
C LEU A 314 14.71 -1.41 -4.69
N GLU A 315 13.62 -2.10 -5.02
CA GLU A 315 13.68 -3.34 -5.79
C GLU A 315 14.14 -3.05 -7.25
N PRO A 316 15.11 -3.81 -7.79
CA PRO A 316 15.56 -3.61 -9.18
C PRO A 316 14.47 -3.88 -10.22
N GLU A 317 13.62 -4.88 -9.98
CA GLU A 317 12.51 -5.28 -10.86
C GLU A 317 11.15 -5.21 -10.11
N PRO A 318 10.63 -4.00 -9.79
CA PRO A 318 9.44 -3.84 -8.95
C PRO A 318 8.22 -4.62 -9.45
N VAL A 319 7.90 -4.51 -10.74
CA VAL A 319 6.71 -5.17 -11.31
C VAL A 319 6.90 -6.68 -11.35
N GLY A 320 8.10 -7.17 -11.67
CA GLY A 320 8.40 -8.61 -11.69
C GLY A 320 8.27 -9.25 -10.30
N THR A 321 8.89 -8.63 -9.29
CA THR A 321 8.87 -9.12 -7.91
C THR A 321 7.48 -8.98 -7.29
N PHE A 322 6.93 -7.77 -7.23
CA PHE A 322 5.65 -7.54 -6.55
C PHE A 322 4.45 -8.06 -7.34
N GLY A 323 4.45 -7.94 -8.67
CA GLY A 323 3.42 -8.53 -9.52
C GLY A 323 3.40 -10.05 -9.42
N GLY A 324 4.57 -10.69 -9.37
CA GLY A 324 4.70 -12.13 -9.11
C GLY A 324 4.15 -12.54 -7.75
N LEU A 325 4.43 -11.77 -6.69
CA LEU A 325 3.87 -11.99 -5.35
C LEU A 325 2.34 -11.88 -5.37
N VAL A 326 1.80 -10.78 -5.88
CA VAL A 326 0.35 -10.53 -5.97
C VAL A 326 -0.33 -11.64 -6.76
N GLY A 327 0.19 -11.99 -7.94
CA GLY A 327 -0.38 -13.02 -8.79
C GLY A 327 -0.34 -14.43 -8.19
N ARG A 328 0.61 -14.69 -7.27
CA ARG A 328 0.68 -15.93 -6.50
C ARG A 328 -0.30 -15.95 -5.35
N VAL A 329 -0.31 -14.90 -4.53
CA VAL A 329 -1.25 -14.75 -3.40
C VAL A 329 -2.69 -14.90 -3.87
N LEU A 330 -3.08 -14.19 -4.93
CA LEU A 330 -4.46 -14.27 -5.47
C LEU A 330 -4.78 -15.63 -6.11
N GLY A 331 -3.77 -16.37 -6.56
CA GLY A 331 -3.93 -17.72 -7.10
C GLY A 331 -4.13 -18.78 -6.01
N GLU A 332 -3.47 -18.61 -4.86
CA GLU A 332 -3.47 -19.57 -3.75
C GLU A 332 -4.48 -19.21 -2.64
N ILE A 333 -4.87 -17.94 -2.52
CA ILE A 333 -5.80 -17.42 -1.51
C ILE A 333 -6.91 -16.63 -2.22
N PRO A 334 -7.92 -17.32 -2.79
CA PRO A 334 -9.04 -16.65 -3.45
C PRO A 334 -9.92 -15.89 -2.44
N GLY A 335 -10.56 -14.81 -2.92
CA GLY A 335 -11.51 -14.05 -2.12
C GLY A 335 -10.88 -13.13 -1.08
N LEU A 336 -9.64 -12.71 -1.30
CA LEU A 336 -8.98 -11.67 -0.51
C LEU A 336 -9.80 -10.37 -0.53
N ALA A 337 -9.86 -9.62 0.57
CA ALA A 337 -10.63 -8.37 0.65
C ALA A 337 -10.06 -7.34 -0.34
N TYR A 338 -8.76 -7.10 -0.29
CA TYR A 338 -8.09 -6.11 -1.12
C TYR A 338 -6.56 -6.30 -1.23
N VAL A 339 -5.99 -5.70 -2.27
CA VAL A 339 -4.55 -5.42 -2.37
C VAL A 339 -4.36 -3.91 -2.27
N HIS A 340 -3.55 -3.47 -1.32
CA HIS A 340 -3.24 -2.06 -1.09
C HIS A 340 -1.86 -1.73 -1.65
N VAL A 341 -1.80 -0.92 -2.69
CA VAL A 341 -0.56 -0.59 -3.40
C VAL A 341 -0.23 0.88 -3.21
N VAL A 342 0.95 1.16 -2.68
CA VAL A 342 1.48 2.52 -2.67
C VAL A 342 2.19 2.79 -3.99
N ARG A 343 1.71 3.81 -4.69
CA ARG A 343 2.12 4.16 -6.06
C ARG A 343 3.57 4.62 -6.13
N PRO A 344 4.18 4.64 -7.32
CA PRO A 344 5.51 5.23 -7.48
C PRO A 344 5.52 6.71 -7.12
N GLU A 345 6.60 7.13 -6.48
CA GLU A 345 6.93 8.54 -6.31
C GLU A 345 7.18 9.17 -7.68
N LYS A 346 6.84 10.46 -7.87
CA LYS A 346 7.11 11.19 -9.12
C LYS A 346 8.61 11.29 -9.40
N ARG A 347 9.20 10.25 -10.01
CA ARG A 347 10.49 10.31 -10.72
C ARG A 347 10.23 10.59 -12.19
N GLY A 348 9.80 11.81 -12.51
CA GLY A 348 9.75 12.33 -13.89
C GLY A 348 8.79 11.66 -14.89
N GLY A 349 8.01 10.65 -14.49
CA GLY A 349 6.98 9.99 -15.29
C GLY A 349 5.61 10.02 -14.60
N GLY A 350 4.52 9.93 -15.38
CA GLY A 350 3.15 9.82 -14.85
C GLY A 350 2.91 8.55 -14.03
N GLU A 351 1.71 8.38 -13.49
CA GLU A 351 1.29 7.25 -12.63
C GLU A 351 1.61 5.87 -13.22
N ASP A 352 1.43 5.74 -14.53
CA ASP A 352 1.64 4.47 -15.25
C ASP A 352 3.07 4.27 -15.74
N GLY A 353 3.92 5.30 -15.65
CA GLY A 353 5.29 5.26 -16.17
C GLY A 353 6.19 4.21 -15.52
N LEU A 354 5.76 3.62 -14.40
CA LEU A 354 6.52 2.64 -13.62
C LEU A 354 5.76 1.31 -13.39
N GLY A 355 4.60 1.12 -14.02
CA GLY A 355 3.90 -0.18 -14.05
C GLY A 355 2.87 -0.42 -12.94
N LEU A 356 2.25 0.63 -12.40
CA LEU A 356 1.11 0.49 -11.47
C LEU A 356 -0.05 -0.27 -12.12
N GLU A 357 -0.38 0.08 -13.37
CA GLU A 357 -1.45 -0.62 -14.11
C GLU A 357 -1.15 -2.11 -14.23
N ALA A 358 0.08 -2.54 -14.51
CA ALA A 358 0.41 -3.96 -14.61
C ALA A 358 0.06 -4.75 -13.32
N ILE A 359 0.29 -4.18 -12.13
CA ILE A 359 -0.13 -4.81 -10.87
C ILE A 359 -1.65 -4.80 -10.72
N ARG A 360 -2.32 -3.71 -11.13
CA ARG A 360 -3.79 -3.63 -11.16
C ARG A 360 -4.40 -4.69 -12.07
N GLU A 361 -3.85 -4.92 -13.25
CA GLU A 361 -4.33 -5.94 -14.18
C GLU A 361 -4.25 -7.33 -13.57
N ILE A 362 -3.17 -7.66 -12.86
CA ILE A 362 -3.03 -8.92 -12.12
C ILE A 362 -4.15 -9.07 -11.07
N VAL A 363 -4.46 -8.01 -10.31
CA VAL A 363 -5.57 -8.03 -9.34
C VAL A 363 -6.92 -8.21 -10.04
N ARG A 364 -7.14 -7.51 -11.16
CA ARG A 364 -8.37 -7.60 -11.96
C ARG A 364 -8.58 -9.01 -12.52
N GLU A 365 -7.53 -9.63 -13.06
CA GLU A 365 -7.60 -10.94 -13.70
C GLU A 365 -7.70 -12.10 -12.70
N LYS A 366 -6.95 -12.04 -11.59
CA LYS A 366 -6.83 -13.15 -10.64
C LYS A 366 -7.63 -12.97 -9.35
N GLY A 367 -7.92 -11.74 -8.97
CA GLY A 367 -8.46 -11.41 -7.64
C GLY A 367 -9.93 -11.77 -7.43
N LYS A 368 -10.72 -12.01 -8.49
CA LYS A 368 -12.13 -12.47 -8.42
C LYS A 368 -12.96 -11.72 -7.36
N GLY A 369 -12.97 -10.39 -7.41
CA GLY A 369 -13.68 -9.55 -6.43
C GLY A 369 -12.78 -8.93 -5.35
N THR A 370 -11.48 -9.24 -5.35
CA THR A 370 -10.48 -8.51 -4.55
C THR A 370 -10.42 -7.05 -5.00
N ALA A 371 -10.58 -6.11 -4.07
CA ALA A 371 -10.51 -4.68 -4.38
C ALA A 371 -9.06 -4.20 -4.53
N PHE A 372 -8.87 -3.08 -5.23
CA PHE A 372 -7.58 -2.40 -5.35
C PHE A 372 -7.64 -1.08 -4.58
N ILE A 373 -6.78 -0.94 -3.57
CA ILE A 373 -6.60 0.32 -2.83
C ILE A 373 -5.29 0.95 -3.30
N VAL A 374 -5.35 2.18 -3.80
CA VAL A 374 -4.16 2.94 -4.20
C VAL A 374 -3.86 4.03 -3.16
N ALA A 375 -2.59 4.21 -2.83
CA ALA A 375 -2.14 5.27 -1.93
C ALA A 375 -0.92 6.02 -2.49
N GLY A 376 -0.63 7.20 -1.93
CA GLY A 376 0.60 7.94 -2.16
C GLY A 376 0.40 9.27 -2.89
N GLY A 377 0.29 10.37 -2.14
CA GLY A 377 0.28 11.73 -2.71
C GLY A 377 -1.03 12.17 -3.39
N TYR A 378 -2.12 11.43 -3.21
CA TYR A 378 -3.44 11.89 -3.66
C TYR A 378 -3.98 13.05 -2.81
N GLY A 379 -4.52 14.06 -3.48
CA GLY A 379 -5.43 15.06 -2.93
C GLY A 379 -6.84 14.83 -3.48
N PRO A 380 -7.85 15.60 -3.05
CA PRO A 380 -9.24 15.45 -3.52
C PRO A 380 -9.36 15.42 -5.04
N GLU A 381 -8.77 16.41 -5.73
CA GLU A 381 -8.86 16.54 -7.19
C GLU A 381 -8.20 15.35 -7.92
N SER A 382 -6.98 14.97 -7.52
CA SER A 382 -6.28 13.85 -8.18
C SER A 382 -6.94 12.52 -7.89
N ALA A 383 -7.54 12.33 -6.72
CA ALA A 383 -8.33 11.14 -6.40
C ALA A 383 -9.66 11.10 -7.19
N GLN A 384 -10.33 12.25 -7.33
CA GLN A 384 -11.52 12.35 -8.16
C GLN A 384 -11.21 12.03 -9.61
N HIS A 385 -10.10 12.57 -10.15
CA HIS A 385 -9.62 12.26 -11.49
C HIS A 385 -9.33 10.76 -11.66
N HIS A 386 -8.53 10.18 -10.76
CA HIS A 386 -8.17 8.76 -10.77
C HIS A 386 -9.38 7.82 -10.81
N THR A 387 -10.42 8.15 -10.05
CA THR A 387 -11.64 7.34 -9.92
C THR A 387 -12.65 7.56 -11.04
N LYS A 388 -12.38 8.44 -12.03
CA LYS A 388 -13.16 8.49 -13.28
C LYS A 388 -12.89 7.26 -14.14
N ASP A 389 -11.64 6.82 -14.16
CA ASP A 389 -11.19 5.74 -15.05
C ASP A 389 -11.02 4.40 -14.32
N THR A 390 -10.97 4.42 -12.99
CA THR A 390 -10.81 3.21 -12.17
C THR A 390 -12.01 2.95 -11.25
N SER A 391 -12.10 1.72 -10.74
CA SER A 391 -12.98 1.32 -9.64
C SER A 391 -12.26 1.28 -8.29
N ASP A 392 -11.09 1.91 -8.21
CA ASP A 392 -10.22 1.82 -7.05
C ASP A 392 -10.80 2.52 -5.82
N LEU A 393 -10.31 2.11 -4.66
CA LEU A 393 -10.32 2.93 -3.46
C LEU A 393 -9.05 3.76 -3.39
N VAL A 394 -9.17 4.99 -2.90
CA VAL A 394 -8.04 5.91 -2.73
C VAL A 394 -7.79 6.11 -1.24
N ALA A 395 -6.62 5.67 -0.79
CA ALA A 395 -6.19 5.82 0.58
C ALA A 395 -5.38 7.11 0.78
N PHE A 396 -5.81 7.89 1.77
CA PHE A 396 -5.24 9.16 2.15
C PHE A 396 -4.59 9.05 3.53
N GLY A 397 -3.32 9.45 3.65
CA GLY A 397 -2.65 9.51 4.95
C GLY A 397 -2.68 10.94 5.48
N ARG A 398 -1.62 11.69 5.12
CA ARG A 398 -1.66 13.14 4.97
C ARG A 398 -2.85 13.52 4.06
N SER A 399 -4.07 13.58 4.55
CA SER A 399 -5.20 14.43 4.12
C SER A 399 -6.19 14.32 5.25
N PHE A 400 -6.36 13.11 5.81
CA PHE A 400 -6.89 12.90 7.16
C PHE A 400 -6.03 13.53 8.27
N ILE A 401 -4.77 13.81 7.96
CA ILE A 401 -3.91 14.74 8.71
C ILE A 401 -3.70 16.07 7.95
N CYS A 402 -3.57 16.07 6.61
CA CYS A 402 -2.87 17.14 5.86
C CYS A 402 -3.08 17.14 4.32
N PRO A 403 -3.41 18.21 3.58
CA PRO A 403 -3.40 18.16 2.10
C PRO A 403 -1.98 18.11 1.49
N PRO A 404 -1.77 17.49 0.30
CA PRO A 404 -0.57 17.71 -0.51
C PRO A 404 -0.55 19.16 -1.02
N SER A 405 0.48 19.91 -0.64
CA SER A 405 0.55 21.38 -0.75
C SER A 405 0.30 21.94 -2.16
N PHE A 406 -0.66 22.85 -2.27
CA PHE A 406 -0.37 24.19 -2.77
C PHE A 406 -0.32 25.11 -1.55
N VAL A 407 0.76 25.87 -1.40
CA VAL A 407 0.95 26.83 -0.33
C VAL A 407 -0.12 27.92 -0.50
N VAL A 408 -1.05 28.03 0.44
CA VAL A 408 -1.84 29.25 0.62
C VAL A 408 -1.18 29.99 1.77
N GLU A 409 -0.74 31.22 1.49
CA GLU A 409 -0.11 32.11 2.46
C GLU A 409 -0.98 32.25 3.71
N SER A 410 -0.34 32.31 4.88
CA SER A 410 -1.00 32.52 6.17
C SER A 410 -1.88 33.76 6.13
N GLU A 411 -3.09 33.68 6.68
CA GLU A 411 -3.86 34.89 6.98
C GLU A 411 -3.05 35.76 7.96
N ALA A 412 -3.02 37.06 7.69
CA ALA A 412 -2.14 38.05 8.30
C ALA A 412 -2.45 38.38 9.78
N ASP A 413 -3.29 37.58 10.46
CA ASP A 413 -3.81 37.91 11.79
C ASP A 413 -3.06 37.24 12.97
N GLY A 414 -2.08 36.38 12.68
CA GLY A 414 -1.29 35.73 13.73
C GLY A 414 -2.08 34.74 14.59
N SER A 415 -3.30 34.33 14.19
CA SER A 415 -4.00 33.21 14.81
C SER A 415 -3.39 31.90 14.29
N GLU A 416 -2.60 31.27 15.14
CA GLU A 416 -1.99 29.97 14.89
C GLU A 416 -3.07 28.88 14.95
N THR A 417 -3.93 28.81 13.92
CA THR A 417 -4.96 27.79 13.86
C THR A 417 -4.30 26.48 13.45
N LYS A 418 -4.13 25.60 14.45
CA LYS A 418 -3.84 24.18 14.27
C LYS A 418 -4.90 23.57 13.37
N LYS A 419 -4.49 22.98 12.27
CA LYS A 419 -5.37 22.58 11.16
C LYS A 419 -5.08 21.10 10.82
N ALA A 420 -6.12 20.32 10.56
CA ALA A 420 -6.12 19.04 9.86
C ALA A 420 -7.55 18.77 9.35
N ASN A 421 -7.80 17.60 8.76
CA ASN A 421 -9.11 17.26 8.19
C ASN A 421 -9.62 15.92 8.74
N PRO A 422 -10.03 15.84 10.02
CA PRO A 422 -10.76 14.66 10.51
C PRO A 422 -12.00 14.38 9.66
N ASP A 423 -12.65 15.44 9.18
CA ASP A 423 -13.83 15.45 8.31
C ASP A 423 -13.51 15.43 6.80
N LEU A 424 -12.38 14.85 6.37
CA LEU A 424 -11.91 14.89 4.98
C LEU A 424 -12.99 14.52 3.95
N VAL A 425 -13.76 13.46 4.21
CA VAL A 425 -14.82 13.00 3.29
C VAL A 425 -15.86 14.10 3.06
N ARG A 426 -16.30 14.77 4.13
CA ARG A 426 -17.26 15.88 4.04
C ARG A 426 -16.68 17.06 3.26
N ARG A 427 -15.38 17.33 3.43
CA ARG A 427 -14.70 18.37 2.65
C ARG A 427 -14.65 18.03 1.16
N ILE A 428 -14.39 16.76 0.81
CA ILE A 428 -14.42 16.30 -0.58
C ILE A 428 -15.83 16.42 -1.18
N ASP A 429 -16.86 16.05 -0.43
CA ASP A 429 -18.26 16.09 -0.88
C ASP A 429 -18.79 17.51 -1.11
N ASN A 430 -18.33 18.47 -0.30
CA ASN A 430 -18.79 19.86 -0.35
C ASN A 430 -17.80 20.83 -0.99
N ASP A 431 -16.68 20.32 -1.53
CA ASP A 431 -15.56 21.11 -2.05
C ASP A 431 -15.04 22.16 -1.06
N TYR A 432 -14.97 21.79 0.23
CA TYR A 432 -14.45 22.66 1.28
C TYR A 432 -12.92 22.68 1.27
N PRO A 433 -12.30 23.82 1.63
CA PRO A 433 -10.85 23.92 1.67
C PRO A 433 -10.27 22.95 2.69
N LEU A 434 -9.14 22.34 2.35
CA LEU A 434 -8.39 21.50 3.27
C LEU A 434 -7.54 22.37 4.20
N ALA A 435 -7.57 22.04 5.48
CA ALA A 435 -6.79 22.69 6.51
C ALA A 435 -5.30 22.32 6.37
N ALA A 436 -4.38 23.27 6.59
CA ALA A 436 -2.93 23.02 6.68
C ALA A 436 -2.60 22.08 7.84
N TYR A 437 -1.33 21.73 8.09
CA TYR A 437 -0.93 20.78 9.13
C TYR A 437 0.37 21.20 9.78
N ASP A 438 0.64 20.63 10.96
CA ASP A 438 1.89 20.79 11.68
C ASP A 438 2.70 19.48 11.66
N PRO A 439 3.77 19.37 10.84
CA PRO A 439 4.62 18.19 10.80
C PRO A 439 5.27 17.83 12.14
N ASP A 440 5.51 18.81 13.02
CA ASP A 440 6.21 18.59 14.28
C ASP A 440 5.37 17.77 15.26
N THR A 441 4.05 17.72 15.04
CA THR A 441 3.09 16.97 15.86
C THR A 441 2.83 15.54 15.39
N PHE A 442 3.44 15.11 14.28
CA PHE A 442 3.12 13.81 13.68
C PHE A 442 3.48 12.65 14.61
N TYR A 443 4.60 12.77 15.32
CA TYR A 443 5.12 11.76 16.25
C TYR A 443 5.29 12.29 17.69
N SER A 444 4.68 13.43 18.00
CA SER A 444 4.64 13.96 19.36
C SER A 444 3.76 13.10 20.27
N GLN A 445 4.03 13.16 21.58
CA GLN A 445 3.13 12.63 22.60
C GLN A 445 1.99 13.61 22.88
N GLY A 446 0.90 13.09 23.47
CA GLY A 446 -0.22 13.91 23.93
C GLY A 446 -1.23 14.29 22.84
N LEU A 447 -2.08 15.26 23.18
CA LEU A 447 -3.30 15.61 22.43
C LEU A 447 -3.04 16.49 21.20
N GLU A 448 -1.96 17.28 21.26
CA GLU A 448 -1.62 18.28 20.26
C GLU A 448 -1.30 17.64 18.91
N GLY A 449 -1.95 18.16 17.87
CA GLY A 449 -1.87 17.64 16.52
C GLY A 449 -2.41 16.21 16.38
N TYR A 450 -3.34 15.80 17.26
CA TYR A 450 -3.94 14.47 17.25
C TYR A 450 -5.46 14.55 17.22
N ILE A 451 -6.05 15.03 18.33
CA ILE A 451 -7.51 15.14 18.51
C ILE A 451 -7.99 16.59 18.61
N ASP A 452 -7.08 17.57 18.59
CA ASP A 452 -7.37 19.00 18.72
C ASP A 452 -7.65 19.69 17.37
N TYR A 453 -7.84 18.91 16.31
CA TYR A 453 -8.17 19.43 14.98
C TYR A 453 -9.67 19.68 14.82
N PRO A 454 -10.10 20.90 14.45
CA PRO A 454 -11.51 21.20 14.28
C PRO A 454 -12.04 20.68 12.93
N ASP A 455 -13.31 20.28 12.91
CA ASP A 455 -14.06 20.15 11.66
C ASP A 455 -14.20 21.49 10.96
N TYR A 456 -14.39 21.47 9.65
CA TYR A 456 -14.68 22.67 8.88
C TYR A 456 -15.97 23.36 9.39
N GLY A 457 -15.86 24.61 9.85
CA GLY A 457 -16.99 25.35 10.42
C GLY A 457 -17.26 25.07 11.91
N GLY A 458 -16.34 24.42 12.63
CA GLY A 458 -16.33 24.41 14.10
C GLY A 458 -17.38 23.52 14.76
N ARG A 459 -17.92 22.52 14.07
CA ARG A 459 -18.75 21.49 14.70
C ARG A 459 -17.81 20.50 15.42
N VAL A 460 -17.91 20.44 16.74
CA VAL A 460 -17.24 19.38 17.55
C VAL A 460 -18.18 18.19 17.64
#